data_AF-A0A953NP96-F1
#
_entry.id   AF-A0A953NP96-F1
#
_cell.length_a   1.000
_cell.length_b   1.000
_cell.length_c   1.000
_cell.angle_alpha   90.00
_cell.angle_beta   90.00
_cell.angle_gamma   90.00
#
_symmetry.space_group_name_H-M   'P 1'
#
loop_
_entity.id
_entity.type
_entity.pdbx_description
1 polymer ?
#
loop_
_entity_poly.entity_id
_entity_poly.type
_entity_poly.pdbx_seq_one_letter_code
_entity_poly.pdbx_strand_id
1 'polypeptide(L)'
;MSSPTHAHHPAYVKIWAVLVVLLMVSVLGPLTGIRWLMLLLAFGIAVVKAYLVAKNFMHVNIEQRWIAYLLIVSLALIVVLFAGVAPDVMKHRGLHWENRAAQQAVEAGAHAAGPAHE
;
A
#
# COMPACT_ATOMS: atom_id res chain seq x y z
N MET A 1 -10.02 50.36 12.77
CA MET A 1 -9.53 49.08 13.31
C MET A 1 -10.57 48.00 13.06
N SER A 2 -10.31 47.13 12.09
CA SER A 2 -11.10 45.92 11.84
C SER A 2 -10.12 44.76 11.81
N SER A 3 -10.07 44.00 12.90
CA SER A 3 -9.20 42.84 13.06
C SER A 3 -9.45 41.84 11.91
N PRO A 4 -8.40 41.26 11.29
CA PRO A 4 -8.60 40.21 10.31
C PRO A 4 -9.25 39.02 11.02
N THR A 5 -10.44 38.66 10.56
CA THR A 5 -11.14 37.45 10.97
C THR A 5 -10.22 36.28 10.72
N HIS A 6 -9.77 35.59 11.77
CA HIS A 6 -8.92 34.41 11.65
C HIS A 6 -9.67 33.35 10.84
N ALA A 7 -9.39 33.28 9.54
CA ALA A 7 -9.85 32.21 8.69
C ALA A 7 -9.38 30.89 9.33
N HIS A 8 -10.34 30.05 9.69
CA HIS A 8 -10.14 28.82 10.43
C HIS A 8 -9.48 27.78 9.49
N HIS A 9 -8.21 27.98 9.15
CA HIS A 9 -7.47 27.11 8.26
C HIS A 9 -7.39 25.70 8.87
N PRO A 10 -7.80 24.64 8.14
CA PRO A 10 -7.60 23.28 8.59
C PRO A 10 -6.12 23.09 8.93
N ALA A 11 -5.82 22.48 10.07
CA ALA A 11 -4.46 22.33 10.55
C ALA A 11 -3.73 21.21 9.77
N TYR A 12 -3.52 21.39 8.46
CA TYR A 12 -2.85 20.43 7.57
C TYR A 12 -1.47 20.02 8.10
N VAL A 13 -0.76 20.95 8.74
CA VAL A 13 0.55 20.68 9.39
C VAL A 13 0.41 19.66 10.53
N LYS A 14 -0.69 19.69 11.30
CA LYS A 14 -0.92 18.69 12.35
C LYS A 14 -1.16 17.30 11.74
N ILE A 15 -1.96 17.22 10.68
CA ILE A 15 -2.23 15.93 10.01
C ILE A 15 -0.98 15.40 9.33
N TRP A 16 -0.18 16.28 8.71
CA TRP A 16 1.13 15.92 8.17
C TRP A 16 2.05 15.36 9.26
N ALA A 17 2.14 16.01 10.42
CA ALA A 17 2.96 15.52 11.53
C ALA A 17 2.48 14.13 12.01
N VAL A 18 1.17 13.91 12.09
CA VAL A 18 0.60 12.58 12.38
C VAL A 18 1.03 11.55 11.33
N LEU A 19 0.97 11.89 10.04
CA LEU A 19 1.41 10.99 8.96
C LEU A 19 2.90 10.65 9.06
N VAL A 20 3.75 11.61 9.45
CA VAL A 20 5.18 11.38 9.69
C VAL A 20 5.40 10.46 10.88
N VAL A 21 4.65 10.63 11.98
CA VAL A 21 4.73 9.71 13.12
C VAL A 21 4.30 8.30 12.71
N LEU A 22 3.20 8.17 11.97
CA LEU A 22 2.76 6.87 11.42
C LEU A 22 3.80 6.29 10.46
N LEU A 23 4.57 7.11 9.75
CA LEU A 23 5.70 6.66 8.93
C LEU A 23 6.81 6.07 9.79
N MET A 24 7.24 6.79 10.83
CA MET A 24 8.27 6.29 11.75
C MET A 24 7.86 4.97 12.40
N VAL A 25 6.62 4.88 12.89
CA VAL A 25 6.11 3.63 13.47
C VAL A 25 6.08 2.49 12.43
N SER A 26 5.71 2.78 11.18
CA SER A 26 5.70 1.77 10.11
C SER A 26 7.09 1.29 9.71
N VAL A 27 8.13 2.12 9.85
CA VAL A 27 9.52 1.75 9.55
C VAL A 27 10.14 0.97 10.72
N LEU A 28 9.83 1.35 11.96
CA LEU A 28 10.39 0.74 13.17
C LEU A 28 9.64 -0.52 13.61
N GLY A 29 8.34 -0.61 13.33
CA GLY A 29 7.48 -1.74 13.71
C GLY A 29 7.94 -3.11 13.19
N PRO A 30 8.35 -3.24 11.91
CA PRO A 30 8.90 -4.47 11.34
C PRO A 30 10.20 -4.96 11.99
N LEU A 31 10.84 -4.18 12.87
CA LEU A 31 12.09 -4.60 13.51
C LEU A 31 11.87 -5.58 14.67
N THR A 32 10.61 -5.86 15.04
CA THR A 32 10.24 -6.74 16.15
C THR A 32 10.38 -8.24 15.84
N GLY A 33 10.61 -8.63 14.58
CA GLY A 33 10.85 -10.02 14.16
C GLY A 33 9.62 -10.95 14.15
N ILE A 34 8.48 -10.52 14.68
CA ILE A 34 7.26 -11.32 14.77
C ILE A 34 6.42 -11.18 13.49
N ARG A 35 6.50 -12.16 12.58
CA ARG A 35 5.94 -12.10 11.22
C ARG A 35 4.48 -11.63 11.12
N TRP A 36 3.59 -12.20 11.92
CA TRP A 36 2.17 -11.82 11.88
C TRP A 36 1.93 -10.40 12.41
N LEU A 37 2.64 -10.00 13.47
CA LEU A 37 2.55 -8.65 14.02
C LEU A 37 3.08 -7.61 13.02
N MET A 38 4.17 -7.93 12.32
CA MET A 38 4.72 -7.07 11.25
C MET A 38 3.72 -6.84 10.13
N LEU A 39 3.06 -7.90 9.64
CA LEU A 39 2.03 -7.81 8.60
C LEU A 39 0.85 -6.97 9.06
N LEU A 40 0.32 -7.26 10.26
CA LEU A 40 -0.81 -6.52 10.82
C LEU A 40 -0.48 -5.03 10.96
N LEU A 41 0.70 -4.70 11.49
CA LEU A 41 1.11 -3.34 11.74
C LEU A 41 1.39 -2.59 10.43
N ALA A 42 2.04 -3.22 9.45
CA ALA A 42 2.29 -2.62 8.15
C ALA A 42 0.99 -2.31 7.40
N PHE A 43 0.10 -3.30 7.25
CA PHE A 43 -1.18 -3.10 6.57
C PHE A 43 -2.12 -2.18 7.35
N GLY A 44 -2.21 -2.34 8.67
CA GLY A 44 -3.04 -1.51 9.53
C GLY A 44 -2.66 -0.04 9.45
N ILE A 45 -1.37 0.28 9.58
CA ILE A 45 -0.89 1.66 9.45
C ILE A 45 -1.11 2.20 8.03
N ALA A 46 -0.90 1.38 6.99
CA ALA A 46 -1.15 1.78 5.61
C ALA A 46 -2.62 2.20 5.39
N VAL A 47 -3.57 1.44 5.92
CA VAL A 47 -5.02 1.78 5.85
C VAL A 47 -5.32 3.08 6.57
N VAL A 48 -4.78 3.28 7.79
CA VAL A 48 -5.00 4.52 8.54
C VAL A 48 -4.44 5.73 7.79
N LYS A 49 -3.22 5.62 7.24
CA LYS A 49 -2.62 6.70 6.41
C LYS A 49 -3.48 7.02 5.21
N ALA A 50 -3.91 6.00 4.45
CA ALA A 50 -4.76 6.19 3.29
C ALA A 50 -6.07 6.91 3.65
N TYR A 51 -6.71 6.54 4.76
CA TYR A 51 -7.92 7.20 5.25
C TYR A 51 -7.67 8.67 5.62
N LEU A 52 -6.60 8.96 6.37
CA LEU A 52 -6.22 10.33 6.74
C LEU A 52 -5.96 11.20 5.51
N VAL A 53 -5.30 10.65 4.49
CA VAL A 53 -5.03 11.34 3.23
C VAL A 53 -6.33 11.57 2.45
N ALA A 54 -7.16 10.54 2.30
CA ALA A 54 -8.42 10.64 1.57
C ALA A 54 -9.37 11.68 2.19
N LYS A 55 -9.47 11.70 3.51
CA LYS A 55 -10.35 12.61 4.24
C LYS A 55 -9.83 14.06 4.25
N ASN A 56 -8.53 14.26 4.49
CA ASN A 56 -8.00 15.60 4.77
C ASN A 56 -7.31 16.26 3.58
N PHE A 57 -6.66 15.50 2.70
CA PHE A 57 -5.91 16.06 1.56
C PHE A 57 -6.66 15.91 0.24
N MET A 58 -7.37 14.79 0.04
CA MET A 58 -8.19 14.57 -1.15
C MET A 58 -9.61 15.15 -1.03
N HIS A 59 -9.99 15.67 0.14
CA HIS A 59 -11.29 16.31 0.40
C HIS A 59 -12.53 15.45 0.01
N VAL A 60 -12.39 14.12 0.01
CA VAL A 60 -13.45 13.17 -0.41
C VAL A 60 -14.72 13.30 0.44
N ASN A 61 -14.63 13.82 1.66
CA ASN A 61 -15.77 14.03 2.54
C ASN A 61 -16.57 15.32 2.24
N ILE A 62 -15.97 16.29 1.56
CA ILE A 62 -16.61 17.57 1.19
C ILE A 62 -17.21 17.48 -0.21
N GLU A 63 -16.56 16.71 -1.07
CA GLU A 63 -16.98 16.47 -2.45
C GLU A 63 -18.26 15.63 -2.58
N GLN A 64 -18.79 15.58 -3.81
CA GLN A 64 -19.99 14.80 -4.12
C GLN A 64 -19.79 13.32 -3.82
N ARG A 65 -20.81 12.69 -3.20
CA ARG A 65 -20.77 11.28 -2.76
C ARG A 65 -20.39 10.30 -3.88
N TRP A 66 -20.74 10.61 -5.12
CA TRP A 66 -20.40 9.81 -6.31
C TRP A 66 -18.88 9.61 -6.49
N ILE A 67 -18.06 10.61 -6.13
CA ILE A 67 -16.59 10.53 -6.25
C ILE A 67 -16.04 9.45 -5.32
N ALA A 68 -16.62 9.30 -4.11
CA ALA A 68 -16.24 8.22 -3.20
C ALA A 68 -16.60 6.84 -3.78
N TYR A 69 -17.75 6.72 -4.45
CA TYR A 69 -18.14 5.47 -5.12
C TYR A 69 -17.19 5.13 -6.28
N LEU A 70 -16.83 6.11 -7.12
CA LEU A 70 -15.86 5.90 -8.20
C LEU A 70 -14.50 5.44 -7.65
N LEU A 71 -14.02 6.05 -6.57
CA LEU A 71 -12.75 5.68 -5.95
C LEU A 71 -12.79 4.25 -5.40
N ILE A 72 -13.89 3.86 -4.73
CA ILE A 72 -14.09 2.50 -4.23
C ILE A 72 -14.14 1.50 -5.39
N VAL A 73 -14.86 1.81 -6.47
CA VAL A 73 -14.92 0.97 -7.68
C VAL A 73 -13.53 0.82 -8.30
N SER A 74 -12.76 1.89 -8.41
CA SER A 74 -11.39 1.85 -8.95
C SER A 74 -10.49 0.95 -8.11
N LEU A 75 -10.58 1.04 -6.78
CA LEU A 75 -9.83 0.19 -5.87
C LEU A 75 -10.28 -1.28 -6.00
N ALA A 76 -11.58 -1.54 -6.11
CA ALA A 76 -12.11 -2.88 -6.32
C ALA A 76 -11.62 -3.48 -7.65
N LEU A 77 -11.58 -2.70 -8.73
CA LEU A 77 -11.04 -3.13 -10.02
C LEU A 77 -9.54 -3.47 -9.94
N ILE A 78 -8.75 -2.71 -9.17
CA ILE A 78 -7.33 -3.05 -8.92
C ILE A 78 -7.22 -4.39 -8.19
N VAL A 79 -8.06 -4.64 -7.18
CA VAL A 79 -8.06 -5.91 -6.45
C VAL A 79 -8.48 -7.07 -7.35
N VAL A 80 -9.51 -6.88 -8.17
CA VAL A 80 -9.96 -7.89 -9.15
C VAL A 80 -8.87 -8.17 -10.19
N LEU A 81 -8.23 -7.12 -10.72
CA LEU A 81 -7.12 -7.24 -11.66
C LEU A 81 -5.96 -8.02 -11.03
N PHE A 82 -5.56 -7.66 -9.81
CA PHE A 82 -4.51 -8.36 -9.09
C PHE A 82 -4.87 -9.82 -8.85
N ALA A 83 -6.09 -10.12 -8.39
CA ALA A 83 -6.55 -11.49 -8.15
C ALA A 83 -6.63 -12.32 -9.44
N GLY A 84 -7.01 -11.70 -10.56
CA GLY A 84 -7.07 -12.36 -11.87
C GLY A 84 -5.69 -12.67 -12.45
N VAL A 85 -4.72 -11.77 -12.25
CA VAL A 85 -3.33 -11.92 -12.76
C VAL A 85 -2.44 -12.72 -11.80
N ALA A 86 -2.74 -12.73 -10.50
CA ALA A 86 -1.98 -13.43 -9.48
C ALA A 86 -1.69 -14.92 -9.80
N PRO A 87 -2.68 -15.76 -10.19
CA PRO A 87 -2.39 -17.15 -10.52
C PRO A 87 -1.48 -17.32 -11.73
N ASP A 88 -1.53 -16.40 -12.70
CA ASP A 88 -0.71 -16.42 -13.90
C ASP A 88 0.75 -16.03 -13.61
N VAL A 89 0.96 -15.00 -12.79
CA VAL A 89 2.31 -14.51 -12.46
C VAL A 89 2.98 -15.32 -11.34
N MET A 90 2.24 -15.72 -10.30
CA MET A 90 2.83 -16.32 -9.11
C MET A 90 3.10 -17.83 -9.24
N LYS A 91 2.47 -18.51 -10.20
CA LYS A 91 2.68 -19.95 -10.44
C LYS A 91 3.45 -20.16 -11.73
N HIS A 92 4.55 -20.90 -11.65
CA HIS A 92 5.38 -21.24 -12.82
C HIS A 92 4.76 -22.36 -13.68
N ARG A 93 3.67 -22.97 -13.22
CA ARG A 93 2.90 -24.03 -13.90
C ARG A 93 1.41 -23.82 -13.63
N GLY A 94 0.60 -23.90 -14.68
CA GLY A 94 -0.86 -23.90 -14.65
C GLY A 94 -1.43 -25.26 -15.07
N LEU A 95 -2.76 -25.37 -15.17
CA LEU A 95 -3.44 -26.62 -15.50
C LEU A 95 -3.07 -27.17 -16.89
N HIS A 96 -2.81 -26.28 -17.86
CA HIS A 96 -2.43 -26.62 -19.25
C HIS A 96 -1.22 -25.83 -19.77
N TRP A 97 -0.46 -25.14 -18.92
CA TRP A 97 0.64 -24.26 -19.35
C TRP A 97 1.86 -24.42 -18.44
N GLU A 98 3.04 -24.57 -19.05
CA GLU A 98 4.35 -24.55 -18.36
C GLU A 98 5.19 -23.38 -18.88
N ASN A 99 5.56 -22.46 -17.98
CA ASN A 99 6.41 -21.33 -18.35
C ASN A 99 7.89 -21.75 -18.29
N ARG A 100 8.36 -22.41 -19.35
CA ARG A 100 9.75 -22.92 -19.43
C ARG A 100 10.80 -21.82 -19.46
N ALA A 101 10.49 -20.67 -20.04
CA ALA A 101 11.39 -19.51 -20.08
C ALA A 101 11.61 -18.91 -18.69
N ALA A 102 10.56 -18.75 -17.89
CA ALA A 102 10.68 -18.27 -16.50
C ALA A 102 11.44 -19.27 -15.63
N GLN A 103 11.19 -20.58 -15.78
CA GLN A 103 11.92 -21.62 -15.06
C GLN A 103 13.43 -21.57 -15.36
N GLN A 104 13.80 -21.49 -16.64
CA GLN A 104 15.21 -21.39 -17.05
C GLN A 104 15.89 -20.11 -16.56
N ALA A 105 15.19 -18.98 -16.54
CA ALA A 105 15.74 -17.72 -16.02
C ALA A 105 15.97 -17.79 -14.49
N VAL A 106 15.07 -18.42 -13.75
CA VAL A 106 15.22 -18.63 -12.30
C VAL A 106 16.35 -19.61 -12.00
N GLU A 107 16.45 -20.72 -12.75
CA GLU A 107 17.55 -21.68 -12.62
C GLU A 107 18.90 -21.04 -12.96
N ALA A 108 19.00 -20.30 -14.07
CA ALA A 108 20.21 -19.57 -14.44
C ALA A 108 20.61 -18.54 -13.37
N GLY A 109 19.63 -17.81 -12.81
CA GLY A 109 19.85 -16.88 -11.70
C GLY A 109 20.30 -17.58 -10.41
N ALA A 110 19.73 -18.74 -10.09
CA ALA A 110 20.11 -19.54 -8.93
C ALA A 110 21.52 -20.13 -9.08
N HIS A 111 21.92 -20.56 -10.28
CA HIS A 111 23.29 -21.01 -10.57
C HIS A 111 24.30 -19.85 -10.57
N ALA A 112 23.89 -18.64 -10.99
CA ALA A 112 24.73 -17.46 -10.93
C ALA A 112 24.91 -16.90 -9.50
N ALA A 113 23.98 -17.18 -8.59
CA ALA A 113 24.03 -16.69 -7.21
C ALA A 113 25.05 -17.43 -6.31
N GLY A 114 25.54 -18.62 -6.71
CA GLY A 114 26.48 -19.43 -5.91
C GLY A 114 25.92 -19.86 -4.54
N PRO A 115 26.56 -20.81 -3.83
CA PRO A 115 26.11 -21.18 -2.49
C PRO A 115 26.27 -19.98 -1.55
N ALA A 116 25.18 -19.56 -0.93
CA ALA A 116 25.23 -18.62 0.18
C ALA A 116 26.08 -19.26 1.29
N HIS A 117 27.27 -18.71 1.52
CA HIS A 117 28.09 -19.08 2.67
C HIS A 117 27.34 -18.75 3.96
N GLU A 118 27.36 -19.72 4.89
CA GLU A 118 26.77 -19.73 6.23
C GLU A 118 27.02 -18.46 7.06
#